data_AF-A0AAW0M486-F1
#
_entry.id   AF-A0AAW0M486-F1
#
_cell.length_a   1.000
_cell.length_b   1.000
_cell.length_c   1.000
_cell.angle_alpha   90.00
_cell.angle_beta   90.00
_cell.angle_gamma   90.00
#
_symmetry.space_group_name_H-M   'P 1'
#
loop_
_entity.id
_entity.type
_entity.pdbx_description
1 polymer ?
#
loop_
_entity_poly.entity_id
_entity_poly.type
_entity_poly.pdbx_seq_one_letter_code
_entity_poly.pdbx_strand_id
1 'polypeptide(L)'
;MLHPNLSIQTPIKTNSHHPMKQATYTHTFKPFKEKIDMAMYFNTNIFLLAFFAITVILSSSNNVVGQGCLGDVQGLISQCASYVKKGGPKIKPSPQCCDVIKKADIPCVCKQLTAEIEKAIDMEKMVFVAKTCGKPLAPGSKCGAFNVPPAAYIG
;
A
#
# COMPACT_ATOMS: atom_id res chain seq x y z
N MET A 1 -17.50 -28.75 -54.84
CA MET A 1 -18.07 -28.33 -53.55
C MET A 1 -17.09 -27.34 -52.92
N LEU A 2 -17.63 -26.19 -52.52
CA LEU A 2 -17.11 -24.98 -51.85
C LEU A 2 -15.59 -24.82 -51.53
N HIS A 3 -15.04 -23.69 -51.99
CA HIS A 3 -13.92 -22.90 -51.41
C HIS A 3 -14.31 -22.34 -50.01
N PRO A 4 -13.44 -21.65 -49.20
CA PRO A 4 -12.09 -21.14 -49.49
C PRO A 4 -11.06 -21.25 -48.32
N ASN A 5 -9.76 -21.11 -48.61
CA ASN A 5 -8.91 -20.34 -47.69
C ASN A 5 -7.91 -19.49 -48.47
N LEU A 6 -8.08 -18.19 -48.28
CA LEU A 6 -7.44 -17.08 -48.97
C LEU A 6 -6.02 -16.90 -48.43
N SER A 7 -5.03 -17.21 -49.25
CA SER A 7 -3.64 -16.85 -49.02
C SER A 7 -3.43 -15.40 -49.45
N ILE A 8 -3.27 -14.48 -48.50
CA ILE A 8 -2.75 -13.13 -48.80
C ILE A 8 -1.49 -12.92 -47.96
N GLN A 9 -0.41 -12.78 -48.71
CA GLN A 9 0.95 -12.43 -48.32
C GLN A 9 1.05 -11.02 -47.71
N THR A 10 2.17 -10.78 -47.01
CA THR A 10 2.91 -9.51 -46.82
C THR A 10 2.82 -8.86 -45.42
N PRO A 11 3.74 -7.95 -45.08
CA PRO A 11 5.15 -8.18 -44.73
C PRO A 11 5.45 -7.75 -43.28
N ILE A 12 6.53 -8.29 -42.70
CA ILE A 12 7.06 -7.86 -41.40
C ILE A 12 7.51 -6.40 -41.53
N LYS A 13 6.71 -5.46 -41.03
CA LYS A 13 7.11 -4.05 -40.88
C LYS A 13 7.61 -3.82 -39.47
N THR A 14 8.92 -3.74 -39.35
CA THR A 14 9.65 -3.25 -38.18
C THR A 14 9.25 -1.82 -37.82
N ASN A 15 9.31 -1.54 -36.52
CA ASN A 15 9.36 -0.22 -35.89
C ASN A 15 8.08 0.64 -35.94
N SER A 16 7.40 0.72 -34.79
CA SER A 16 6.56 1.87 -34.48
C SER A 16 6.73 2.23 -33.00
N HIS A 17 7.69 3.12 -32.73
CA HIS A 17 7.70 3.93 -31.51
C HIS A 17 6.44 4.79 -31.51
N HIS A 18 5.43 4.41 -30.73
CA HIS A 18 4.30 5.28 -30.45
C HIS A 18 4.76 6.34 -29.43
N PRO A 19 4.73 7.64 -29.75
CA PRO A 19 4.84 8.66 -28.72
C PRO A 19 3.61 8.55 -27.82
N MET A 20 3.84 8.19 -26.56
CA MET A 20 2.84 8.27 -25.51
C MET A 20 2.41 9.75 -25.44
N LYS A 21 1.21 10.08 -25.93
CA LYS A 21 0.63 11.40 -25.73
C LYS A 21 0.41 11.58 -24.23
N GLN A 22 1.34 12.26 -23.57
CA GLN A 22 1.15 12.77 -22.23
C GLN A 22 0.06 13.84 -22.31
N ALA A 23 -1.14 13.51 -21.87
CA ALA A 23 -2.12 14.51 -21.49
C ALA A 23 -1.55 15.23 -20.25
N THR A 24 -0.82 16.31 -20.50
CA THR A 24 -0.33 17.21 -19.46
C THR A 24 -1.55 17.94 -18.92
N TYR A 25 -2.10 17.45 -17.82
CA TYR A 25 -3.10 18.19 -17.06
C TYR A 25 -2.37 19.33 -16.35
N THR A 26 -2.24 20.47 -17.01
CA THR A 26 -1.82 21.72 -16.39
C THR A 26 -2.86 22.11 -15.36
N HIS A 27 -2.62 21.75 -14.10
CA HIS A 27 -3.32 22.35 -12.97
C HIS A 27 -2.88 23.82 -12.95
N THR A 28 -3.63 24.69 -13.61
CA THR A 28 -3.57 26.13 -13.35
C THR A 28 -4.01 26.35 -11.92
N PHE A 29 -3.06 26.29 -10.99
CA PHE A 29 -3.23 26.78 -9.64
C PHE A 29 -3.36 28.30 -9.78
N LYS A 30 -4.58 28.83 -9.67
CA LYS A 30 -4.80 30.27 -9.55
C LYS A 30 -4.20 30.70 -8.20
N PRO A 31 -3.12 31.50 -8.14
CA PRO A 31 -2.78 32.15 -6.89
C PRO A 31 -3.89 33.16 -6.59
N PHE A 32 -4.62 32.91 -5.51
CA PHE A 32 -5.55 33.86 -4.93
C PHE A 32 -4.78 35.15 -4.66
N LYS A 33 -5.09 36.16 -5.46
CA LYS A 33 -4.55 37.51 -5.39
C LYS A 33 -5.16 38.17 -4.16
N GLU A 34 -4.39 38.30 -3.08
CA GLU A 34 -4.70 39.26 -2.02
C GLU A 34 -3.44 40.00 -1.58
N LYS A 35 -3.63 41.30 -1.35
CA LYS A 35 -2.61 42.34 -1.32
C LYS A 35 -1.72 42.22 -0.08
N ILE A 36 -0.42 42.37 -0.31
CA ILE A 36 0.59 42.49 0.74
C ILE A 36 0.70 43.98 1.09
N ASP A 37 -0.04 44.43 2.10
CA ASP A 37 0.21 45.71 2.76
C ASP A 37 1.07 45.46 4.00
N MET A 38 2.16 46.22 4.06
CA MET A 38 3.34 46.02 4.88
C MET A 38 3.10 46.43 6.34
N ALA A 39 2.45 45.59 7.14
CA ALA A 39 2.35 45.80 8.59
C ALA A 39 2.17 44.49 9.40
N MET A 40 2.95 43.45 9.11
CA MET A 40 3.06 42.28 9.97
C MET A 40 4.38 42.32 10.77
N TYR A 41 4.57 43.40 11.52
CA TYR A 41 5.65 43.55 12.51
C TYR A 41 5.04 43.87 13.89
N PHE A 42 4.08 43.05 14.32
CA PHE A 42 3.66 43.01 15.72
C PHE A 42 4.10 41.66 16.32
N ASN A 43 5.31 41.72 16.88
CA ASN A 43 5.98 40.78 17.78
C ASN A 43 6.09 39.32 17.31
N THR A 44 7.08 39.05 16.47
CA THR A 44 7.67 37.72 16.22
C THR A 44 7.88 36.90 17.50
N ASN A 45 8.17 37.55 18.63
CA ASN A 45 8.28 36.90 19.94
C ASN A 45 6.96 36.27 20.43
N ILE A 46 5.79 36.84 20.13
CA ILE A 46 4.50 36.31 20.62
C ILE A 46 4.05 35.10 19.81
N PHE A 47 4.31 35.09 18.49
CA PHE A 47 4.07 33.95 17.62
C PHE A 47 5.00 32.78 17.97
N LEU A 48 6.28 33.04 18.26
CA LEU A 48 7.22 32.01 18.72
C LEU A 48 6.77 31.38 20.05
N LEU A 49 6.35 32.21 21.03
CA LEU A 49 5.86 31.72 22.32
C LEU A 49 4.58 30.87 22.20
N ALA A 50 3.67 31.23 21.30
CA ALA A 50 2.47 30.44 21.03
C ALA A 50 2.80 29.08 20.38
N PHE A 51 3.78 29.02 19.47
CA PHE A 51 4.24 27.75 18.89
C PHE A 51 4.90 26.84 19.94
N PHE A 52 5.74 27.38 20.83
CA PHE A 52 6.35 26.58 21.90
C PHE A 52 5.32 26.07 22.90
N ALA A 53 4.31 26.86 23.27
CA ALA A 53 3.23 26.41 24.14
C ALA A 53 2.42 25.25 23.54
N ILE A 54 2.21 25.24 22.21
CA ILE A 54 1.52 24.14 21.52
C ILE A 54 2.38 22.86 21.49
N THR A 55 3.71 22.97 21.39
CA THR A 55 4.60 21.79 21.41
C THR A 55 4.70 21.13 22.80
N VAL A 56 4.59 21.91 23.88
CA VAL A 56 4.69 21.39 25.26
C VAL A 56 3.45 20.58 25.67
N ILE A 57 2.25 20.94 25.19
CA ILE A 57 1.01 20.22 25.53
C ILE A 57 0.95 18.82 24.89
N LEU A 58 1.63 18.61 23.76
CA LEU A 58 1.77 17.29 23.12
C LEU A 58 2.87 16.41 23.75
N SER A 59 3.65 16.95 24.68
CA SER A 59 4.83 16.26 25.26
C SER A 59 4.50 15.48 26.55
N SER A 60 3.31 15.64 27.13
CA SER A 60 2.91 15.00 28.39
C SER A 60 1.94 13.83 28.20
N SER A 61 2.24 13.00 27.21
CA SER A 61 1.72 11.64 27.13
C SER A 61 2.82 10.76 26.52
N ASN A 62 3.61 10.11 27.36
CA ASN A 62 4.45 8.96 26.96
C ASN A 62 3.61 7.72 26.59
N ASN A 63 2.41 7.94 26.07
CA ASN A 63 1.74 7.00 25.21
C ASN A 63 2.08 7.51 23.82
N VAL A 64 3.14 6.97 23.22
CA VAL A 64 3.18 6.87 21.77
C VAL A 64 1.94 6.05 21.42
N VAL A 65 0.78 6.69 21.26
CA VAL A 65 -0.17 6.27 20.24
C VAL A 65 0.58 6.57 18.97
N GLY A 66 1.53 5.68 18.66
CA GLY A 66 2.20 5.72 17.38
C GLY A 66 1.09 5.75 16.36
N GLN A 67 1.31 6.47 15.28
CA GLN A 67 0.86 5.92 14.01
C GLN A 67 1.21 4.43 14.11
N GLY A 68 0.21 3.54 14.23
CA GLY A 68 0.49 2.13 14.51
C GLY A 68 1.35 1.52 13.40
N CYS A 69 1.37 0.20 13.27
CA CYS A 69 1.89 -0.46 12.07
C CYS A 69 1.10 -0.11 10.78
N LEU A 70 0.37 1.01 10.71
CA LEU A 70 -0.28 1.53 9.52
C LEU A 70 0.71 1.71 8.36
N GLY A 71 1.96 2.08 8.66
CA GLY A 71 3.04 2.10 7.65
C GLY A 71 3.30 0.72 7.05
N ASP A 72 3.33 -0.32 7.89
CA ASP A 72 3.47 -1.70 7.45
C ASP A 72 2.25 -2.17 6.66
N VAL A 73 1.03 -1.85 7.13
CA VAL A 73 -0.22 -2.14 6.43
C VAL A 73 -0.19 -1.53 5.03
N GLN A 74 0.17 -0.25 4.92
CA GLN A 74 0.24 0.44 3.63
C GLN A 74 1.30 -0.17 2.70
N GLY A 75 2.49 -0.50 3.24
CA GLY A 75 3.54 -1.18 2.48
C GLY A 75 3.10 -2.55 1.96
N LEU A 76 2.40 -3.32 2.80
CA LEU A 76 1.83 -4.62 2.44
C LEU A 76 0.74 -4.49 1.37
N ILE A 77 -0.18 -3.52 1.50
CA ILE A 77 -1.21 -3.28 0.47
C ILE A 77 -0.54 -2.93 -0.85
N SER A 78 0.42 -1.99 -0.83
CA SER A 78 1.08 -1.52 -2.05
C SER A 78 1.87 -2.60 -2.77
N GLN A 79 2.52 -3.51 -2.06
CA GLN A 79 3.42 -4.49 -2.67
C GLN A 79 2.83 -5.89 -2.80
N CYS A 80 1.87 -6.25 -1.93
CA CYS A 80 1.41 -7.63 -1.78
C CYS A 80 -0.06 -7.88 -2.17
N ALA A 81 -0.89 -6.84 -2.34
CA ALA A 81 -2.33 -7.00 -2.57
C ALA A 81 -2.68 -7.94 -3.73
N SER A 82 -1.90 -7.92 -4.82
CA SER A 82 -2.13 -8.77 -5.99
C SER A 82 -1.93 -10.26 -5.73
N TYR A 83 -1.14 -10.62 -4.72
CA TYR A 83 -0.82 -12.01 -4.35
C TYR A 83 -1.81 -12.59 -3.33
N VAL A 84 -2.51 -11.73 -2.59
CA VAL A 84 -3.46 -12.13 -1.54
C VAL A 84 -4.91 -11.89 -1.90
N LYS A 85 -5.20 -11.27 -3.05
CA LYS A 85 -6.59 -11.09 -3.52
C LYS A 85 -7.31 -12.43 -3.76
N LYS A 86 -8.63 -12.40 -3.61
CA LYS A 86 -9.51 -13.53 -3.92
C LYS A 86 -9.46 -13.92 -5.40
N GLY A 87 -9.65 -15.22 -5.64
CA GLY A 87 -9.72 -15.81 -6.99
C GLY A 87 -8.36 -16.03 -7.65
N GLY A 88 -8.28 -17.02 -8.54
CA GLY A 88 -7.03 -17.42 -9.21
C GLY A 88 -6.07 -18.20 -8.31
N PRO A 89 -4.94 -18.69 -8.85
CA PRO A 89 -4.01 -19.56 -8.14
C PRO A 89 -3.18 -18.84 -7.06
N LYS A 90 -2.50 -19.63 -6.22
CA LYS A 90 -1.41 -19.18 -5.35
C LYS A 90 -0.20 -18.87 -6.24
N ILE A 91 0.28 -17.63 -6.22
CA ILE A 91 1.40 -17.16 -7.05
C ILE A 91 2.53 -16.72 -6.13
N LYS A 92 3.78 -17.09 -6.46
CA LYS A 92 4.95 -16.70 -5.69
C LYS A 92 5.07 -15.15 -5.62
N PRO A 93 5.23 -14.55 -4.43
CA PRO A 93 5.34 -13.10 -4.26
C PRO A 93 6.62 -12.54 -4.90
N SER A 94 6.57 -11.25 -5.25
CA SER A 94 7.76 -10.51 -5.69
C SER A 94 8.76 -10.33 -4.55
N PRO A 95 10.06 -10.09 -4.87
CA PRO A 95 11.06 -9.73 -3.87
C PRO A 95 10.63 -8.52 -3.03
N GLN A 96 10.06 -7.48 -3.66
CA GLN A 96 9.58 -6.28 -2.98
C GLN A 96 8.46 -6.58 -1.96
N CYS A 97 7.52 -7.48 -2.31
CA CYS A 97 6.50 -7.94 -1.37
C CYS A 97 7.14 -8.69 -0.18
N CYS A 98 8.12 -9.56 -0.44
CA CYS A 98 8.79 -10.25 0.65
C CYS A 98 9.63 -9.33 1.54
N ASP A 99 10.22 -8.27 1.00
CA ASP A 99 11.00 -7.32 1.80
C ASP A 99 10.13 -6.53 2.77
N VAL A 100 8.91 -6.14 2.37
CA VAL A 100 7.96 -5.50 3.29
C VAL A 100 7.45 -6.49 4.32
N ILE A 101 7.17 -7.74 3.95
CA ILE A 101 6.72 -8.78 4.90
C ILE A 101 7.76 -9.04 5.98
N LYS A 102 9.04 -9.14 5.61
CA LYS A 102 10.13 -9.39 6.56
C LYS A 102 10.27 -8.28 7.60
N LYS A 103 10.00 -7.03 7.20
CA LYS A 103 10.12 -5.84 8.06
C LYS A 103 8.86 -5.56 8.87
N ALA A 104 7.69 -5.96 8.37
CA ALA A 104 6.41 -5.62 8.98
C ALA A 104 6.24 -6.18 10.40
N ASP A 105 5.62 -5.40 11.28
CA ASP A 105 5.09 -5.89 12.57
C ASP A 105 3.81 -6.68 12.33
N ILE A 106 3.96 -7.97 12.04
CA ILE A 106 2.86 -8.91 11.75
C ILE A 106 1.83 -8.97 12.89
N PRO A 107 2.20 -9.12 14.17
CA PRO A 107 1.24 -9.04 15.28
C PRO A 107 0.42 -7.75 15.28
N CYS A 108 1.03 -6.60 15.00
CA CYS A 108 0.29 -5.35 14.89
C CYS A 108 -0.61 -5.32 13.64
N VAL A 109 -0.11 -5.71 12.46
CA VAL A 109 -0.88 -5.73 11.20
C VAL A 109 -2.12 -6.63 11.35
N CYS A 110 -1.95 -7.76 12.02
CA CYS A 110 -3.04 -8.66 12.39
C CYS A 110 -4.13 -7.99 13.23
N LYS A 111 -3.81 -6.99 14.06
CA LYS A 111 -4.82 -6.22 14.80
C LYS A 111 -5.57 -5.21 13.92
N GLN A 112 -5.01 -4.85 12.77
CA GLN A 112 -5.63 -3.93 11.79
C GLN A 112 -6.51 -4.65 10.77
N LEU A 113 -6.46 -5.99 10.71
CA LEU A 113 -7.33 -6.80 9.85
C LEU A 113 -8.77 -6.75 10.35
N THR A 114 -9.58 -5.91 9.70
CA THR A 114 -11.02 -5.83 9.91
C THR A 114 -11.75 -6.89 9.07
N ALA A 115 -13.02 -7.15 9.41
CA ALA A 115 -13.86 -8.08 8.65
C ALA A 115 -14.00 -7.69 7.17
N GLU A 116 -13.88 -6.40 6.82
CA GLU A 116 -13.92 -5.94 5.44
C GLU A 116 -12.64 -6.34 4.68
N ILE A 117 -11.47 -6.18 5.31
CA ILE A 117 -10.18 -6.60 4.73
C ILE A 117 -10.15 -8.12 4.56
N GLU A 118 -10.57 -8.87 5.58
CA GLU A 118 -10.68 -10.34 5.51
C GLU A 118 -11.62 -10.80 4.39
N LYS A 119 -12.68 -10.03 4.08
CA LYS A 119 -13.56 -10.31 2.95
C LYS A 119 -12.94 -9.95 1.60
N ALA A 120 -11.97 -9.05 1.54
CA ALA A 120 -11.30 -8.65 0.30
C ALA A 120 -10.14 -9.58 -0.08
N ILE A 121 -9.51 -10.22 0.91
CA ILE A 121 -8.35 -11.09 0.70
C ILE A 121 -8.69 -12.57 0.86
N ASP A 122 -7.83 -13.40 0.30
CA ASP A 122 -7.82 -14.85 0.46
C ASP A 122 -6.83 -15.20 1.58
N MET A 123 -7.36 -15.67 2.71
CA MET A 123 -6.55 -15.94 3.89
C MET A 123 -5.56 -17.10 3.68
N GLU A 124 -5.87 -18.06 2.81
CA GLU A 124 -4.92 -19.11 2.48
C GLU A 124 -3.75 -18.57 1.66
N LYS A 125 -4.03 -17.64 0.73
CA LYS A 125 -2.96 -16.96 -0.01
C LYS A 125 -2.12 -16.08 0.90
N MET A 126 -2.73 -15.39 1.86
CA MET A 126 -2.00 -14.63 2.86
C MET A 126 -1.02 -15.53 3.65
N VAL A 127 -1.48 -16.70 4.13
CA VAL A 127 -0.63 -17.69 4.81
C VAL A 127 0.47 -18.20 3.88
N PHE A 128 0.14 -18.52 2.62
CA PHE A 128 1.11 -18.95 1.62
C PHE A 128 2.19 -17.91 1.36
N VAL A 129 1.82 -16.64 1.17
CA VAL A 129 2.75 -15.53 0.91
C VAL A 129 3.66 -15.31 2.13
N ALA A 130 3.11 -15.27 3.34
CA ALA A 130 3.88 -15.13 4.57
C ALA A 130 4.89 -16.28 4.76
N LYS A 131 4.47 -17.54 4.55
CA LYS A 131 5.35 -18.72 4.57
C LYS A 131 6.45 -18.62 3.50
N THR A 132 6.08 -18.26 2.28
CA THR A 132 7.02 -18.18 1.14
C THR A 132 8.07 -17.09 1.34
N CYS A 133 7.72 -15.98 1.99
CA CYS A 133 8.65 -14.90 2.29
C CYS A 133 9.52 -15.13 3.54
N GLY A 134 9.36 -16.28 4.22
CA GLY A 134 10.15 -16.66 5.39
C GLY A 134 9.67 -16.07 6.71
N LYS A 135 8.43 -15.57 6.78
CA LYS A 135 7.81 -15.04 8.00
C LYS A 135 6.41 -15.64 8.20
N PRO A 136 6.31 -16.97 8.42
CA PRO A 136 5.01 -17.63 8.57
C PRO A 136 4.27 -17.10 9.79
N LEU A 137 2.93 -17.04 9.69
CA LEU A 137 2.09 -16.79 10.84
C LEU A 137 2.19 -17.97 11.82
N ALA A 138 2.17 -17.69 13.12
CA ALA A 138 2.23 -18.73 14.14
C ALA A 138 1.00 -19.66 14.01
N PRO A 139 1.18 -20.99 13.90
CA PRO A 139 0.07 -21.92 13.82
C PRO A 139 -0.86 -21.79 15.04
N GLY A 140 -2.18 -21.79 14.82
CA GLY A 140 -3.18 -21.63 15.88
C GLY A 140 -3.33 -20.20 16.42
N SER A 141 -2.53 -19.24 15.94
CA SER A 141 -2.69 -17.84 16.32
C SER A 141 -3.85 -17.15 15.60
N LYS A 142 -4.29 -16.01 16.13
CA LYS A 142 -5.31 -15.17 15.51
C LYS A 142 -4.67 -14.02 14.73
N CYS A 143 -5.21 -13.75 13.56
CA CYS A 143 -4.87 -12.58 12.76
C CYS A 143 -6.17 -11.92 12.28
N GLY A 144 -6.59 -10.86 12.97
CA GLY A 144 -7.97 -10.38 12.91
C GLY A 144 -8.94 -11.36 13.58
N ALA A 145 -10.04 -11.65 12.92
CA ALA A 145 -10.97 -12.72 13.25
C ALA A 145 -10.53 -14.09 12.68
N PHE A 146 -9.62 -14.12 11.70
CA PHE A 146 -9.09 -15.37 11.15
C PHE A 146 -8.19 -16.12 12.13
N ASN A 147 -8.40 -17.43 12.23
CA ASN A 147 -7.52 -18.34 12.96
C ASN A 147 -6.57 -19.02 11.98
N VAL A 148 -5.27 -18.82 12.18
CA VAL A 148 -4.22 -19.48 11.40
C VAL A 148 -4.33 -20.96 11.68
N PRO A 149 -4.59 -21.82 10.67
CA PRO A 149 -4.80 -23.22 10.99
C PRO A 149 -3.50 -23.88 11.53
N PRO A 150 -3.56 -25.05 12.18
CA PRO A 150 -2.41 -25.69 12.89
C PRO A 150 -1.44 -26.44 11.96
N ALA A 151 -0.12 -26.29 12.00
CA ALA A 151 0.85 -26.71 10.95
C ALA A 151 0.65 -28.08 10.22
N ALA A 152 -0.05 -29.05 10.81
CA ALA A 152 -0.42 -30.33 10.23
C ALA A 152 -1.31 -30.30 8.95
N TYR A 153 -1.93 -29.17 8.56
CA TYR A 153 -2.67 -29.05 7.27
C TYR A 153 -1.86 -28.35 6.16
N ILE A 154 -0.61 -27.97 6.41
CA ILE A 154 0.23 -27.21 5.47
C ILE A 154 1.29 -28.13 4.83
N GLY A 155 0.85 -29.33 4.43
CA GLY A 155 1.61 -30.26 3.60
C GLY A 155 1.60 -29.83 2.15
#